data_AF-A0A069F3T3-F1
#
_entry.id   AF-A0A069F3T3-F1
#
_cell.length_a   1.000
_cell.length_b   1.000
_cell.length_c   1.000
_cell.angle_alpha   90.00
_cell.angle_beta   90.00
_cell.angle_gamma   90.00
#
_symmetry.space_group_name_H-M   'P 1'
#
loop_
_entity.id
_entity.type
_entity.pdbx_description
1 polymer ?
#
loop_
_entity_poly.entity_id
_entity_poly.type
_entity_poly.pdbx_seq_one_letter_code
_entity_poly.pdbx_strand_id
1 'polypeptide(L)' 'MKVHHTFRSIEREKLEIIASLLQQAGYRITRITPRQGELAFKATRDGVHSGEDEQARVGQLVEHFNIESWSVTFT' A
#
# COMPACT_ATOMS: atom_id res chain seq x y z
N MET A 1 -3.69 -16.56 -2.81
CA MET A 1 -4.56 -15.38 -2.98
C MET A 1 -3.73 -14.22 -3.50
N LYS A 2 -4.34 -13.34 -4.30
CA LYS A 2 -3.73 -12.08 -4.73
C LYS A 2 -4.32 -10.95 -3.88
N VAL A 3 -3.47 -10.03 -3.45
CA VAL A 3 -3.90 -8.85 -2.69
C VAL A 3 -3.49 -7.58 -3.40
N HIS A 4 -4.35 -6.57 -3.28
CA HIS A 4 -4.17 -5.25 -3.81
C HIS A 4 -4.37 -4.22 -2.70
N HIS A 5 -3.32 -3.47 -2.37
CA HIS A 5 -3.41 -2.34 -1.47
C HIS A 5 -3.36 -1.05 -2.29
N THR A 6 -4.24 -0.11 -1.97
CA THR A 6 -4.21 1.25 -2.52
C THR A 6 -3.91 2.22 -1.39
N PHE A 7 -2.88 3.03 -1.56
CA PHE A 7 -2.48 4.06 -0.61
C PHE A 7 -2.74 5.42 -1.23
N ARG A 8 -3.23 6.36 -0.43
CA ARG A 8 -3.38 7.76 -0.83
C ARG A 8 -2.91 8.69 0.28
N SER A 9 -2.28 9.78 -0.14
CA SER A 9 -1.79 10.83 0.75
C SER A 9 -1.59 12.12 -0.02
N ILE A 10 -1.61 13.26 0.67
CA ILE A 10 -1.13 14.54 0.13
C ILE A 10 0.40 14.64 0.19
N GLU A 11 1.05 13.81 1.01
CA GLU A 11 2.50 13.83 1.22
C GLU A 11 3.20 12.82 0.31
N ARG A 12 3.95 13.33 -0.68
CA ARG A 12 4.66 12.48 -1.64
C ARG A 12 5.71 11.59 -0.98
N GLU A 13 6.54 12.18 -0.13
CA GLU A 13 7.67 11.51 0.51
C GLU A 13 7.19 10.28 1.33
N LYS A 14 6.09 10.44 2.05
CA LYS A 14 5.42 9.36 2.79
C LYS A 14 5.09 8.18 1.88
N LEU A 15 4.48 8.45 0.73
CA LEU A 15 4.15 7.40 -0.25
C LEU A 15 5.38 6.77 -0.88
N GLU A 16 6.45 7.53 -1.12
CA GLU A 16 7.71 7.02 -1.70
C GLU A 16 8.43 6.07 -0.72
N ILE A 17 8.44 6.39 0.57
CA ILE A 17 9.01 5.53 1.62
C ILE A 17 8.23 4.22 1.69
N ILE A 18 6.90 4.27 1.78
CA ILE A 18 6.06 3.06 1.88
C ILE A 18 6.17 2.23 0.60
N ALA A 19 6.14 2.86 -0.57
CA ALA A 19 6.34 2.18 -1.85
C ALA A 19 7.67 1.42 -1.87
N SER A 20 8.75 2.03 -1.40
CA SER A 20 10.08 1.41 -1.34
C SER A 20 10.11 0.23 -0.36
N LEU A 21 9.54 0.38 0.84
CA LEU A 21 9.47 -0.69 1.84
C LEU A 21 8.66 -1.89 1.33
N LEU A 22 7.50 -1.63 0.71
CA LEU A 22 6.67 -2.68 0.12
C LEU A 22 7.38 -3.32 -1.08
N GLN A 23 8.08 -2.56 -1.92
CA GLN A 23 8.86 -3.14 -3.01
C GLN A 23 9.93 -4.10 -2.49
N GLN A 24 10.68 -3.72 -1.44
CA GLN A 24 11.66 -4.58 -0.77
C GLN A 24 11.02 -5.83 -0.15
N ALA A 25 9.78 -5.72 0.34
CA ALA A 25 9.00 -6.84 0.87
C ALA A 25 8.33 -7.72 -0.21
N GLY A 26 8.67 -7.50 -1.49
CA GLY A 26 8.23 -8.34 -2.62
C GLY A 26 6.90 -7.92 -3.26
N TYR A 27 6.40 -6.73 -2.98
CA TYR A 27 5.22 -6.20 -3.67
C TYR A 27 5.59 -5.59 -5.02
N ARG A 28 4.69 -5.75 -5.99
CA ARG A 28 4.72 -4.99 -7.25
C ARG A 28 4.03 -3.64 -7.03
N ILE A 29 4.75 -2.56 -7.29
CA ILE A 29 4.30 -1.19 -7.04
C ILE A 29 4.01 -0.47 -8.35
N THR A 30 2.88 0.23 -8.44
CA THR A 30 2.61 1.16 -9.55
C THR A 30 3.28 2.51 -9.31
N ARG A 31 3.50 3.28 -10.37
CA ARG A 31 3.96 4.68 -10.24
C ARG A 31 3.00 5.47 -9.34
N ILE A 32 3.54 6.35 -8.50
CA ILE A 32 2.76 7.33 -7.73
C ILE A 32 2.19 8.36 -8.71
N THR A 33 0.87 8.49 -8.73
CA THR A 33 0.15 9.39 -9.63
C THR A 33 -0.84 10.27 -8.87
N PRO A 34 -1.03 11.54 -9.28
CA PRO A 34 -2.08 12.38 -8.71
C PRO A 34 -3.47 11.85 -9.06
N ARG A 35 -4.39 11.88 -8.09
CA ARG A 35 -5.78 11.46 -8.21
C ARG A 35 -6.66 12.27 -7.25
N GLN A 36 -7.61 13.03 -7.78
CA GLN A 36 -8.61 13.78 -6.99
C GLN A 36 -8.03 14.69 -5.89
N GLY A 37 -6.90 15.36 -6.15
CA GLY A 37 -6.26 16.27 -5.19
C GLY A 37 -5.26 15.60 -4.24
N GLU A 38 -5.11 14.27 -4.31
CA GLU A 38 -4.14 13.49 -3.54
C GLU A 38 -3.17 12.77 -4.49
N LEU A 39 -2.11 12.18 -3.92
CA LEU A 39 -1.25 11.24 -4.60
C LEU A 39 -1.68 9.82 -4.24
N ALA A 40 -1.55 8.89 -5.18
CA ALA A 40 -1.92 7.50 -4.95
C ALA A 40 -0.95 6.53 -5.63
N PHE A 41 -0.76 5.36 -5.02
CA PHE A 41 -0.16 4.21 -5.67
C PHE A 41 -0.83 2.91 -5.25
N LYS A 42 -0.59 1.85 -6.02
CA LYS A 42 -1.10 0.50 -5.76
C LYS A 42 0.06 -0.46 -5.52
N ALA A 43 -0.02 -1.24 -4.45
CA ALA A 43 0.87 -2.36 -4.17
C ALA A 43 0.12 -3.68 -4.40
N THR A 44 0.77 -4.63 -5.06
CA THR A 44 0.19 -5.95 -5.36
C THR A 44 1.12 -7.05 -4.90
N ARG A 45 0.59 -8.05 -4.20
CA ARG A 45 1.33 -9.26 -3.81
C ARG A 45 0.53 -10.50 -4.18
N ASP A 46 1.21 -11.47 -4.75
CA ASP A 46 0.66 -12.78 -5.09
C ASP A 46 1.09 -13.80 -4.02
N GLY A 47 0.34 -14.89 -3.88
CA GLY A 47 0.69 -15.99 -2.97
C GLY A 47 0.44 -15.72 -1.48
N VAL A 48 -0.41 -14.75 -1.14
CA VAL A 48 -0.79 -14.48 0.26
C VAL A 48 -1.58 -15.66 0.83
N HIS A 49 -1.21 -16.11 2.03
CA HIS A 49 -1.81 -17.26 2.74
C HIS A 49 -3.04 -16.86 3.56
N SER A 50 -3.01 -15.70 4.21
CA SER A 50 -4.10 -15.19 5.05
C SER A 50 -4.36 -13.71 4.76
N GLY A 51 -5.62 -13.34 4.58
CA GLY A 51 -6.01 -11.95 4.36
C GLY A 51 -5.85 -11.12 5.62
N GLU A 52 -6.14 -11.71 6.78
CA GLU A 52 -6.02 -11.06 8.09
C GLU A 52 -4.55 -10.76 8.42
N ASP A 53 -3.65 -11.72 8.23
CA ASP A 53 -2.22 -11.52 8.49
C ASP A 53 -1.63 -10.44 7.58
N GLU A 54 -2.05 -10.43 6.31
CA GLU A 54 -1.60 -9.42 5.34
C GLU A 54 -2.16 -8.04 5.67
N GLN A 55 -3.42 -7.96 6.08
CA GLN A 55 -4.05 -6.72 6.51
C GLN A 55 -3.40 -6.19 7.78
N ALA A 56 -3.09 -7.05 8.77
CA ALA A 56 -2.38 -6.66 9.97
C ALA A 56 -0.95 -6.16 9.66
N ARG A 57 -0.23 -6.86 8.78
CA ARG A 57 1.13 -6.50 8.37
C ARG A 57 1.19 -5.13 7.71
N VAL A 58 0.30 -4.86 6.76
CA VAL A 58 0.25 -3.56 6.06
C VAL A 58 -0.41 -2.48 6.94
N GLY A 59 -1.35 -2.87 7.79
CA GLY A 59 -2.02 -1.98 8.74
C GLY A 59 -1.03 -1.29 9.69
N GLN A 60 -0.04 -2.02 10.21
CA GLN A 60 1.02 -1.43 11.03
C GLN A 60 1.82 -0.33 10.30
N LEU A 61 2.07 -0.49 9.00
CA LEU A 61 2.72 0.55 8.19
C LEU A 61 1.80 1.76 8.01
N VAL A 62 0.52 1.53 7.73
CA VAL A 62 -0.49 2.59 7.56
C VAL A 62 -0.61 3.42 8.85
N GLU A 63 -0.65 2.77 10.01
CA GLU A 63 -0.68 3.42 11.32
C GLU A 63 0.62 4.17 11.61
N HIS A 64 1.78 3.53 11.41
CA HIS A 64 3.09 4.13 11.70
C HIS A 64 3.34 5.42 10.90
N PHE A 65 2.99 5.41 9.61
CA PHE A 65 3.17 6.56 8.74
C PHE A 65 1.99 7.53 8.74
N ASN A 66 0.93 7.25 9.51
CA ASN A 66 -0.31 8.02 9.54
C ASN A 66 -0.85 8.31 8.12
N ILE A 67 -1.14 7.25 7.37
CA ILE A 67 -1.66 7.34 6.01
C ILE A 67 -3.14 7.72 6.03
N GLU A 68 -3.48 8.75 5.25
CA GLU A 68 -4.79 9.38 5.24
C GLU A 68 -5.88 8.46 4.67
N SER A 69 -5.54 7.67 3.64
CA SER A 69 -6.45 6.69 3.08
C SER A 69 -5.74 5.44 2.59
N TRP A 70 -6.23 4.30 3.06
CA TRP A 70 -5.78 2.99 2.65
C TRP A 70 -6.98 2.07 2.40
N SER A 71 -6.90 1.27 1.33
CA SER A 71 -7.86 0.20 1.09
C SER A 71 -7.16 -1.07 0.63
N VAL A 72 -7.76 -2.21 0.96
CA VAL A 72 -7.29 -3.53 0.58
C VAL A 72 -8.38 -4.29 -0.19
N THR A 73 -7.98 -5.05 -1.21
CA THR A 73 -8.86 -5.92 -1.97
C THR A 73 -8.17 -7.25 -2.21
N PHE A 74 -8.87 -8.34 -1.94
CA PHE A 74 -8.40 -9.71 -2.13
C PHE A 74 -9.05 -10.32 -3.37
N THR A 75 -8.28 -11.05 -4.18
CA THR A 75 -8.72 -11.70 -5.42
C THR A 75 -8.09 -13.08 -5.58
#